data_AF-A0A7S0MH39-F1
#
_entry.id   AF-A0A7S0MH39-F1
#
_cell.length_a   1.000
_cell.length_b   1.000
_cell.length_c   1.000
_cell.angle_alpha   90.00
_cell.angle_beta   90.00
_cell.angle_gamma   90.00
#
_symmetry.space_group_name_H-M   'P 1'
#
loop_
_entity.id
_entity.type
_entity.pdbx_description
1 polymer ?
#
loop_
_entity_poly.entity_id
_entity_poly.type
_entity_poly.pdbx_seq_one_letter_code
_entity_poly.pdbx_strand_id
1 'polypeptide(L)'
;RARLVQTTPHLVVLDRGFYDASLRPLFAQWVLVWLSDKGISGVSHASMLAYIQESASSSPEVLADVAEHCTDDGMKLLNLAHTLLSSIFPHVLGKINRVTYGLLDDEHLRLHRADPVSRRLLAVPFVGKDVPSAHSEFSHPDVAILLTAAAYRHEGLRREDFAQLLRMQVGTVAR
;
A
#
# COMPACT_ATOMS: atom_id res chain seq x y z
N ARG A 1 -28.90 8.11 5.35
CA ARG A 1 -27.98 7.86 4.21
C ARG A 1 -26.77 7.10 4.77
N ALA A 2 -26.47 5.90 4.30
CA ALA A 2 -25.32 5.14 4.82
C ALA A 2 -24.03 5.91 4.54
N ARG A 3 -23.14 6.02 5.54
CA ARG A 3 -21.87 6.74 5.42
C ARG A 3 -20.84 5.78 4.81
N LEU A 4 -20.65 5.85 3.49
CA LEU A 4 -19.76 4.95 2.74
C LEU A 4 -18.28 5.31 2.87
N VAL A 5 -18.00 6.61 3.03
CA VAL A 5 -16.67 7.17 3.24
C VAL A 5 -16.70 8.25 4.31
N GLN A 6 -15.58 8.41 4.99
CA GLN A 6 -15.27 9.53 5.86
C GLN A 6 -14.15 10.35 5.21
N THR A 7 -14.24 11.68 5.23
CA THR A 7 -13.21 12.57 4.66
C THR A 7 -12.48 13.40 5.72
N THR A 8 -12.98 13.39 6.96
CA THR A 8 -12.40 14.14 8.08
C THR A 8 -12.04 13.16 9.21
N PRO A 9 -10.79 13.18 9.73
CA PRO A 9 -9.72 14.11 9.38
C PRO A 9 -9.05 13.83 8.03
N HIS A 10 -9.21 12.62 7.48
CA HIS A 10 -8.74 12.22 6.15
C HIS A 10 -9.70 11.20 5.52
N LEU A 11 -9.42 10.81 4.28
CA LEU A 11 -10.19 9.82 3.54
C LEU A 11 -10.08 8.43 4.19
N VAL A 12 -11.21 7.85 4.59
CA VAL A 12 -11.33 6.50 5.12
C VAL A 12 -12.54 5.83 4.46
N VAL A 13 -12.33 4.63 3.93
CA VAL A 13 -13.37 3.80 3.33
C VAL A 13 -14.06 3.02 4.44
N LEU A 14 -15.37 3.22 4.60
CA LEU A 14 -16.16 2.62 5.68
C LEU A 14 -16.95 1.39 5.21
N ASP A 15 -17.27 1.34 3.91
CA ASP A 15 -18.09 0.28 3.33
C ASP A 15 -17.31 -0.52 2.29
N ARG A 16 -17.30 -1.84 2.46
CA ARG A 16 -16.60 -2.78 1.57
C ARG A 16 -17.29 -2.87 0.21
N GLY A 17 -18.62 -2.87 0.16
CA GLY A 17 -19.37 -2.94 -1.10
C GLY A 17 -19.10 -1.74 -2.00
N PHE A 18 -19.05 -0.54 -1.42
CA PHE A 18 -18.65 0.68 -2.10
C PHE A 18 -17.22 0.59 -2.67
N TYR A 19 -16.28 0.07 -1.89
CA TYR A 19 -14.92 -0.16 -2.39
C TYR A 19 -14.92 -1.07 -3.63
N ASP A 20 -15.55 -2.24 -3.53
CA ASP A 20 -15.53 -3.23 -4.61
C ASP A 20 -16.24 -2.72 -5.87
N ALA A 21 -17.37 -2.02 -5.71
CA ALA A 21 -18.16 -1.52 -6.84
C ALA A 21 -17.62 -0.24 -7.48
N SER A 22 -16.99 0.66 -6.71
CA SER A 22 -16.63 2.01 -7.18
C SER A 22 -15.13 2.27 -7.22
N LEU A 23 -14.38 1.82 -6.21
CA LEU A 23 -12.95 2.14 -6.09
C LEU A 23 -12.06 1.08 -6.74
N ARG A 24 -12.35 -0.20 -6.55
CA ARG A 24 -11.55 -1.31 -7.10
C ARG A 24 -11.36 -1.21 -8.62
N PRO A 25 -12.38 -0.90 -9.45
CA PRO A 25 -12.19 -0.78 -10.89
C PRO A 25 -11.30 0.41 -11.28
N LEU A 26 -11.39 1.52 -10.54
CA LEU A 26 -10.54 2.70 -10.78
C LEU A 26 -9.08 2.41 -10.40
N PHE A 27 -8.85 1.77 -9.26
CA PHE A 27 -7.51 1.35 -8.86
C PHE A 27 -6.94 0.31 -9.82
N ALA A 28 -7.74 -0.61 -10.35
CA ALA A 28 -7.31 -1.57 -11.35
C ALA A 28 -6.76 -0.88 -12.61
N GLN A 29 -7.40 0.20 -13.08
CA GLN A 29 -6.89 0.99 -14.20
C GLN A 29 -5.54 1.64 -13.89
N TRP A 30 -5.36 2.20 -12.69
CA TRP A 30 -4.08 2.78 -12.28
C TRP A 30 -2.97 1.73 -12.13
N VAL A 31 -3.31 0.57 -11.56
CA VAL A 31 -2.38 -0.56 -11.43
C VAL A 31 -2.00 -1.09 -12.80
N LEU A 32 -2.92 -1.14 -13.76
CA LEU A 32 -2.61 -1.52 -15.14
C LEU A 32 -1.55 -0.60 -15.76
N VAL A 33 -1.65 0.73 -15.57
CA VAL A 33 -0.63 1.68 -16.05
C VAL A 33 0.74 1.35 -15.46
N TRP A 34 0.79 1.02 -14.17
CA TRP A 34 2.04 0.61 -13.52
C TRP A 34 2.56 -0.73 -14.06
N LEU A 35 1.70 -1.73 -14.28
CA LEU A 35 2.08 -3.03 -14.85
C LEU A 35 2.63 -2.88 -16.28
N SER A 36 2.05 -2.00 -17.09
CA SER A 36 2.54 -1.68 -18.43
C SER A 36 3.96 -1.09 -18.40
N ASP A 37 4.29 -0.26 -17.40
CA ASP A 37 5.66 0.26 -17.20
C ASP A 37 6.67 -0.84 -16.78
N LYS A 38 6.20 -1.88 -16.08
CA LYS A 38 7.05 -3.02 -15.68
C LYS A 38 7.35 -4.02 -16.79
N GLY A 39 6.91 -3.75 -18.02
CA GLY A 39 7.27 -4.54 -19.18
C GLY A 39 6.64 -5.92 -19.22
N ILE A 40 5.48 -6.11 -18.58
CA ILE A 40 4.65 -7.30 -18.81
C ILE A 40 4.20 -7.24 -20.28
N SER A 41 4.88 -8.01 -21.10
CA SER A 41 4.68 -8.09 -22.55
C SER A 41 3.99 -9.41 -22.89
N GLY A 42 3.22 -9.43 -23.98
CA GLY A 42 2.54 -10.62 -24.47
C GLY A 42 1.08 -10.76 -24.01
N VAL A 43 0.73 -10.37 -22.78
CA VAL A 43 -0.66 -10.41 -22.30
C VAL A 43 -1.41 -9.14 -22.73
N SER A 44 -2.63 -9.27 -23.21
CA SER A 44 -3.42 -8.09 -23.60
C SER A 44 -3.79 -7.22 -22.38
N HIS A 45 -3.87 -5.89 -22.57
CA HIS A 45 -4.30 -4.99 -21.49
C HIS A 45 -5.70 -5.33 -20.95
N ALA A 46 -6.60 -5.80 -21.81
CA ALA A 46 -7.93 -6.24 -21.42
C ALA A 46 -7.88 -7.49 -20.53
N SER A 47 -7.06 -8.47 -20.91
CA SER A 47 -6.83 -9.69 -20.11
C SER A 47 -6.18 -9.36 -18.77
N MET A 48 -5.16 -8.49 -18.74
CA MET A 48 -4.53 -8.05 -17.50
C MET A 48 -5.54 -7.37 -16.57
N LEU A 49 -6.35 -6.44 -17.10
CA LEU A 49 -7.35 -5.71 -16.30
C LEU A 49 -8.44 -6.63 -15.75
N ALA A 50 -8.88 -7.62 -16.52
CA ALA A 50 -9.81 -8.65 -16.05
C ALA A 50 -9.15 -9.54 -14.98
N TYR A 51 -7.93 -9.99 -15.24
CA TYR A 51 -7.19 -10.87 -14.35
C TYR A 51 -6.92 -10.24 -12.98
N ILE A 52 -6.47 -8.99 -12.91
CA ILE A 52 -6.20 -8.36 -11.61
C ILE A 52 -7.47 -8.13 -10.77
N GLN A 53 -8.66 -8.13 -11.38
CA GLN A 53 -9.93 -7.98 -10.68
C GLN A 53 -10.50 -9.32 -10.20
N GLU A 54 -10.43 -10.37 -11.03
CA GLU A 54 -11.11 -11.65 -10.77
C GLU A 54 -10.15 -12.83 -10.54
N SER A 55 -8.86 -12.69 -10.86
CA SER A 55 -7.81 -13.71 -10.75
C SER A 55 -8.27 -15.06 -11.32
N ALA A 56 -8.21 -16.15 -10.54
CA ALA A 56 -8.62 -17.49 -10.94
C ALA A 56 -10.10 -17.62 -11.32
N SER A 57 -10.94 -16.63 -10.98
CA SER A 57 -12.35 -16.55 -11.40
C SER A 57 -12.54 -15.82 -12.74
N SER A 58 -11.45 -15.40 -13.40
CA SER A 58 -11.51 -14.81 -14.75
C SER A 58 -12.02 -15.81 -15.79
N SER A 59 -12.45 -15.29 -16.95
CA SER A 59 -12.93 -16.15 -18.03
C SER A 59 -11.83 -17.08 -18.55
N PRO A 60 -12.17 -18.25 -19.11
CA PRO A 60 -11.19 -19.19 -19.65
C PRO A 60 -10.25 -18.57 -20.69
N GLU A 61 -10.75 -17.61 -21.48
CA GLU A 61 -9.96 -16.89 -22.50
C GLU A 61 -8.89 -16.01 -21.85
N VAL A 62 -9.23 -15.30 -20.77
CA VAL A 62 -8.26 -14.49 -20.01
C VAL A 62 -7.21 -15.37 -19.34
N LEU A 63 -7.64 -16.49 -18.76
CA LEU A 63 -6.72 -17.44 -18.12
C LEU A 63 -5.77 -18.07 -19.14
N ALA A 64 -6.26 -18.43 -20.32
CA ALA A 64 -5.45 -18.95 -21.41
C ALA A 64 -4.43 -17.91 -21.90
N ASP A 65 -4.87 -16.66 -22.13
CA ASP A 65 -3.99 -15.58 -22.58
C ASP A 65 -2.87 -15.29 -21.56
N VAL A 66 -3.21 -15.23 -20.27
CA VAL A 66 -2.22 -15.06 -19.19
C VAL A 66 -1.29 -16.27 -19.12
N ALA A 67 -1.81 -17.50 -19.18
CA ALA A 67 -0.99 -18.71 -19.08
C ALA A 67 -0.03 -18.89 -20.27
N GLU A 68 -0.44 -18.49 -21.46
CA GLU A 68 0.36 -18.63 -22.69
C GLU A 68 1.44 -17.54 -22.79
N HIS A 69 1.10 -16.29 -22.44
CA HIS A 69 1.96 -15.15 -22.74
C HIS A 69 2.66 -14.53 -21.53
N CYS A 70 2.22 -14.82 -20.29
CA CYS A 70 2.80 -14.20 -19.12
C CYS A 70 4.10 -14.91 -18.68
N THR A 71 5.14 -14.13 -18.42
CA THR A 71 6.36 -14.62 -17.79
C THR A 71 6.12 -14.94 -16.32
N ASP A 72 7.01 -15.72 -15.69
CA ASP A 72 6.92 -16.03 -14.26
C ASP A 72 6.90 -14.76 -13.39
N ASP A 73 7.77 -13.79 -13.68
CA ASP A 73 7.79 -12.51 -12.96
C ASP A 73 6.55 -11.65 -13.25
N GLY A 74 6.06 -11.65 -14.49
CA GLY A 74 4.79 -11.01 -14.84
C GLY A 74 3.62 -11.61 -14.06
N MET A 75 3.60 -12.93 -13.91
CA MET A 75 2.56 -13.65 -13.17
C MET A 75 2.59 -13.29 -11.68
N LYS A 76 3.78 -13.20 -11.08
CA LYS A 76 3.94 -12.71 -9.70
C LYS A 76 3.40 -11.29 -9.55
N LEU A 77 3.69 -10.41 -10.51
CA LEU A 77 3.20 -9.04 -10.49
C LEU A 77 1.66 -8.96 -10.65
N LEU A 78 1.07 -9.78 -11.52
CA LEU A 78 -0.39 -9.86 -11.68
C LEU A 78 -1.07 -10.39 -10.41
N ASN A 79 -0.51 -11.41 -9.77
CA ASN A 79 -1.01 -11.94 -8.50
C ASN A 79 -0.86 -10.93 -7.36
N LEU A 80 0.25 -10.20 -7.31
CA LEU A 80 0.47 -9.12 -6.36
C LEU A 80 -0.56 -8.01 -6.57
N ALA A 81 -0.75 -7.56 -7.82
CA ALA A 81 -1.74 -6.56 -8.19
C ALA A 81 -3.16 -6.98 -7.76
N HIS A 82 -3.53 -8.24 -8.01
CA HIS A 82 -4.81 -8.77 -7.56
C HIS A 82 -4.93 -8.74 -6.03
N THR A 83 -3.92 -9.22 -5.30
CA THR A 83 -3.91 -9.25 -3.83
C THR A 83 -4.00 -7.83 -3.24
N LEU A 84 -3.30 -6.87 -3.84
CA LEU A 84 -3.36 -5.47 -3.46
C LEU A 84 -4.79 -4.94 -3.60
N LEU A 85 -5.42 -5.14 -4.76
CA LEU A 85 -6.76 -4.63 -5.06
C LEU A 85 -7.87 -5.34 -4.27
N SER A 86 -7.78 -6.65 -4.09
CA SER A 86 -8.85 -7.45 -3.48
C SER A 86 -8.79 -7.43 -1.95
N SER A 87 -7.60 -7.33 -1.36
CA SER A 87 -7.43 -7.58 0.08
C SER A 87 -6.75 -6.42 0.80
N ILE A 88 -5.63 -5.92 0.29
CA ILE A 88 -4.78 -5.00 1.05
C ILE A 88 -5.30 -3.56 1.00
N PHE A 89 -5.59 -3.02 -0.19
CA PHE A 89 -6.12 -1.67 -0.36
C PHE A 89 -7.40 -1.41 0.46
N PRO A 90 -8.44 -2.26 0.42
CA PRO A 90 -9.64 -2.03 1.23
C PRO A 90 -9.34 -2.09 2.74
N HIS A 91 -8.39 -2.93 3.15
CA HIS A 91 -7.95 -2.97 4.55
C HIS A 91 -7.25 -1.67 4.96
N VAL A 92 -6.28 -1.20 4.17
CA VAL A 92 -5.45 -0.01 4.43
C VAL A 92 -6.30 1.26 4.38
N LEU A 93 -7.13 1.42 3.34
CA LEU A 93 -8.00 2.58 3.16
C LEU A 93 -9.10 2.67 4.24
N GLY A 94 -9.40 1.57 4.92
CA GLY A 94 -10.32 1.56 6.06
C GLY A 94 -9.68 1.96 7.40
N LYS A 95 -8.36 2.22 7.44
CA LYS A 95 -7.65 2.58 8.67
C LYS A 95 -7.62 4.08 8.89
N ILE A 96 -7.72 4.47 10.16
CA ILE A 96 -7.65 5.86 10.59
C ILE A 96 -6.22 6.16 11.04
N ASN A 97 -5.52 7.07 10.36
CA ASN A 97 -4.22 7.59 10.80
C ASN A 97 -4.38 8.28 12.17
N ARG A 98 -3.38 8.10 13.04
CA ARG A 98 -3.26 8.55 14.43
C ARG A 98 -4.21 7.84 15.40
N VAL A 99 -4.96 6.84 14.94
CA VAL A 99 -5.84 6.03 15.80
C VAL A 99 -5.54 4.54 15.64
N THR A 100 -5.39 4.06 14.41
CA THR A 100 -5.04 2.66 14.14
C THR A 100 -3.58 2.48 13.77
N TYR A 101 -2.98 3.50 13.15
CA TYR A 101 -1.59 3.51 12.72
C TYR A 101 -1.05 4.93 12.66
N GLY A 102 0.27 5.08 12.58
CA GLY A 102 0.92 6.37 12.34
C GLY A 102 2.44 6.26 12.48
N LEU A 103 3.13 7.37 12.31
CA LEU A 103 4.57 7.45 12.55
C LEU A 103 4.87 7.74 14.03
N LEU A 104 6.01 7.25 14.50
CA LEU A 104 6.58 7.68 15.77
C LEU A 104 7.10 9.11 15.64
N ASP A 105 6.78 9.96 16.62
CA ASP A 105 7.25 11.34 16.67
C ASP A 105 8.73 11.46 17.08
N ASP A 106 9.28 12.66 16.93
CA ASP A 106 10.69 12.95 17.21
C ASP A 106 11.05 12.71 18.69
N GLU A 107 10.12 12.92 19.61
CA GLU A 107 10.37 12.68 21.05
C GLU A 107 10.52 11.19 21.34
N HIS A 108 9.60 10.37 20.83
CA HIS A 108 9.66 8.92 20.96
C HIS A 108 10.95 8.36 20.34
N LEU A 109 11.31 8.79 19.13
CA LEU A 109 12.55 8.36 18.47
C LEU A 109 13.81 8.71 19.26
N ARG A 110 13.81 9.86 19.95
CA ARG A 110 14.93 10.30 20.79
C ARG A 110 15.05 9.50 22.07
N LEU A 111 13.93 9.14 22.70
CA LEU A 111 13.89 8.37 23.95
C LEU A 111 14.13 6.88 23.71
N HIS A 112 13.67 6.34 22.59
CA HIS A 112 13.69 4.91 22.27
C HIS A 112 14.67 4.59 21.12
N ARG A 113 15.93 5.04 21.23
CA ARG A 113 16.95 4.81 20.18
C ARG A 113 17.28 3.35 19.93
N ALA A 114 16.99 2.48 20.90
CA ALA A 114 17.22 1.05 20.83
C ALA A 114 16.11 0.31 20.06
N ASP A 115 15.02 0.98 19.69
CA ASP A 115 13.95 0.37 18.91
C ASP A 115 14.47 -0.10 17.53
N PRO A 116 13.93 -1.22 17.01
CA PRO A 116 14.29 -1.72 15.68
C PRO A 116 14.14 -0.64 14.60
N VAL A 117 14.98 -0.73 13.56
CA VAL A 117 14.97 0.23 12.45
C VAL A 117 13.62 0.24 11.72
N SER A 118 13.00 -0.93 11.55
CA SER A 118 11.65 -1.07 10.97
C SER A 118 10.64 -0.21 11.72
N ARG A 119 10.56 -0.35 13.04
CA ARG A 119 9.69 0.42 13.91
C ARG A 119 9.94 1.93 13.84
N ARG A 120 11.21 2.33 13.79
CA ARG A 120 11.60 3.74 13.73
C ARG A 120 11.23 4.40 12.40
N LEU A 121 11.31 3.67 11.28
CA LEU A 121 11.13 4.23 9.93
C LEU A 121 9.74 3.99 9.31
N LEU A 122 9.04 2.94 9.73
CA LEU A 122 7.74 2.54 9.19
C LEU A 122 6.59 2.99 10.11
N ALA A 123 5.39 3.01 9.57
CA ALA A 123 4.19 3.16 10.38
C ALA A 123 4.05 2.01 11.37
N VAL A 124 3.63 2.34 12.59
CA VAL A 124 3.39 1.37 13.66
C VAL A 124 1.89 1.32 14.00
N PRO A 125 1.39 0.21 14.55
CA PRO A 125 0.02 0.14 15.08
C PRO A 125 -0.17 1.08 16.26
N PHE A 126 -1.35 1.69 16.37
CA PHE A 126 -1.74 2.53 17.50
C PHE A 126 -2.81 1.79 18.33
N VAL A 127 -2.73 1.90 19.65
CA VAL A 127 -3.73 1.32 20.58
C VAL A 127 -4.86 2.29 20.89
N GLY A 128 -4.67 3.57 20.57
CA GLY A 128 -5.64 4.63 20.76
C GLY A 128 -5.20 5.89 20.01
N LYS A 129 -5.98 6.96 20.18
CA LYS A 129 -5.66 8.24 19.55
C LYS A 129 -4.29 8.74 20.02
N ASP A 130 -3.37 8.95 19.08
CA ASP A 130 -2.02 9.46 19.31
C ASP A 130 -1.15 8.58 20.23
N VAL A 131 -1.53 7.31 20.45
CA VAL A 131 -0.80 6.37 21.31
C VAL A 131 -0.28 5.19 20.48
N PRO A 132 1.02 5.17 20.11
CA PRO A 132 1.60 4.03 19.42
C PRO A 132 1.66 2.82 20.35
N SER A 133 1.47 1.63 19.78
CA SER A 133 1.74 0.39 20.51
C SER A 133 3.21 0.29 20.86
N ALA A 134 3.55 -0.13 22.09
CA ALA A 134 4.92 -0.15 22.59
C ALA A 134 5.85 -1.09 21.80
N HIS A 135 5.37 -2.26 21.41
CA HIS A 135 6.20 -3.32 20.82
C HIS A 135 5.55 -4.04 19.63
N SER A 136 4.41 -3.53 19.13
CA SER A 136 3.74 -4.15 17.97
C SER A 136 4.25 -3.58 16.64
N GLU A 137 4.33 -4.45 15.64
CA GLU A 137 4.53 -4.13 14.23
C GLU A 137 3.45 -4.83 13.40
N PHE A 138 3.25 -4.41 12.15
CA PHE A 138 2.32 -5.10 11.25
C PHE A 138 2.94 -6.41 10.76
N SER A 139 2.18 -7.51 10.85
CA SER A 139 2.66 -8.84 10.44
C SER A 139 2.83 -8.99 8.93
N HIS A 140 2.19 -8.13 8.13
CA HIS A 140 2.24 -8.19 6.68
C HIS A 140 3.07 -7.02 6.12
N PRO A 141 4.15 -7.30 5.35
CA PRO A 141 5.05 -6.26 4.87
C PRO A 141 4.34 -5.25 3.96
N ASP A 142 3.48 -5.70 3.05
CA ASP A 142 2.74 -4.78 2.16
C ASP A 142 1.79 -3.84 2.92
N VAL A 143 1.15 -4.33 3.99
CA VAL A 143 0.31 -3.48 4.86
C VAL A 143 1.20 -2.44 5.55
N ALA A 144 2.36 -2.84 6.06
CA ALA A 144 3.31 -1.92 6.67
C ALA A 144 3.77 -0.85 5.67
N ILE A 145 4.16 -1.24 4.45
CA ILE A 145 4.63 -0.34 3.38
C ILE A 145 3.53 0.66 3.01
N LEU A 146 2.31 0.19 2.77
CA LEU A 146 1.21 1.04 2.33
C LEU A 146 0.69 1.96 3.44
N LEU A 147 0.60 1.48 4.68
CA LEU A 147 0.29 2.33 5.83
C LEU A 147 1.40 3.34 6.09
N THR A 148 2.67 2.98 5.85
CA THR A 148 3.79 3.94 5.93
C THR A 148 3.66 5.03 4.88
N ALA A 149 3.37 4.67 3.62
CA ALA A 149 3.13 5.64 2.57
C ALA A 149 1.92 6.55 2.88
N ALA A 150 0.82 5.98 3.37
CA ALA A 150 -0.35 6.74 3.81
C ALA A 150 -0.03 7.65 5.01
N ALA A 151 0.79 7.18 5.94
CA ALA A 151 1.23 7.96 7.09
C ALA A 151 2.02 9.19 6.65
N TYR A 152 3.04 9.02 5.80
CA TYR A 152 3.77 10.14 5.21
C TYR A 152 2.88 11.10 4.41
N ARG A 153 1.84 10.58 3.76
CA ARG A 153 0.88 11.41 3.00
C ARG A 153 0.03 12.32 3.91
N HIS A 154 -0.21 11.93 5.15
CA HIS A 154 -1.07 12.64 6.10
C HIS A 154 -0.29 13.43 7.16
N GLU A 155 0.79 12.86 7.69
CA GLU A 155 1.64 13.43 8.74
C GLU A 155 2.81 14.24 8.17
N GLY A 156 3.18 13.99 6.90
CA GLY A 156 4.39 14.53 6.30
C GLY A 156 5.64 13.73 6.68
N LEU A 157 6.77 14.09 6.06
CA LEU A 157 8.06 13.49 6.35
C LEU A 157 8.67 14.10 7.62
N ARG A 158 9.17 13.26 8.54
CA ARG A 158 9.86 13.74 9.74
C ARG A 158 11.18 14.41 9.37
N ARG A 159 11.61 15.38 10.18
CA ARG A 159 12.83 16.14 9.91
C ARG A 159 14.06 15.25 9.85
N GLU A 160 14.14 14.25 10.73
CA GLU A 160 15.26 13.30 10.76
C GLU A 160 15.26 12.39 9.52
N ASP A 161 14.10 11.87 9.09
CA ASP A 161 13.99 11.06 7.87
C ASP A 161 14.41 11.86 6.64
N PHE A 162 13.97 13.11 6.54
CA PHE A 162 14.36 14.01 5.46
C PHE A 162 15.86 14.27 5.46
N ALA A 163 16.45 14.57 6.62
CA ALA A 163 17.88 14.78 6.75
C ALA A 163 18.67 13.52 6.37
N GLN A 164 18.19 12.34 6.74
CA GLN A 164 18.79 11.07 6.37
C GLN A 164 18.73 10.83 4.86
N LEU A 165 17.58 11.07 4.22
CA LEU A 165 17.43 10.97 2.77
C LEU A 165 18.37 11.93 2.03
N LEU A 166 18.47 13.19 2.48
CA LEU A 166 19.41 14.15 1.89
C LEU A 166 20.86 13.69 2.02
N ARG A 167 21.26 13.17 3.18
CA ARG A 167 22.62 12.62 3.37
C ARG A 167 22.89 11.43 2.46
N MET A 168 21.90 10.56 2.26
CA MET A 168 22.03 9.44 1.33
C MET A 168 22.22 9.95 -0.10
N GLN A 169 21.38 10.88 -0.56
CA GLN A 169 21.48 11.44 -1.92
C GLN A 169 22.83 12.15 -2.13
N VAL A 170 23.26 13.03 -1.21
CA VAL A 170 24.54 13.75 -1.31
C VAL A 170 25.73 12.79 -1.24
N GLY A 171 25.68 11.77 -0.38
CA GLY A 171 26.72 10.76 -0.28
C GLY A 171 26.83 9.84 -1.50
N THR A 172 25.73 9.64 -2.24
CA THR A 172 25.72 8.90 -3.51
C THR A 172 26.27 9.73 -4.67
N VAL A 173 26.08 11.06 -4.68
CA VAL A 173 26.67 11.94 -5.71
C VAL A 173 28.20 12.10 -5.55
N ALA A 174 28.73 11.89 -4.35
CA ALA A 174 30.16 11.97 -4.06
C ALA A 174 30.95 10.67 -4.35
N ARG A 175 30.31 9.64 -4.92
CA ARG A 175 30.94 8.41 -5.41
C ARG A 175 30.79 8.32 -6.93
#